data_AF-A0A9P4UPD8-F1
#
_entry.id   AF-A0A9P4UPD8-F1
#
_cell.length_a   1.000
_cell.length_b   1.000
_cell.length_c   1.000
_cell.angle_alpha   90.00
_cell.angle_beta   90.00
_cell.angle_gamma   90.00
#
_symmetry.space_group_name_H-M   'P 1'
#
loop_
_entity.id
_entity.type
_entity.pdbx_description
1 polymer ?
#
loop_
_entity_poly.entity_id
_entity_poly.type
_entity_poly.pdbx_seq_one_letter_code
_entity_poly.pdbx_strand_id
1 'polypeptide(L)'
;MPDGPLKRDKPYVIAFVDRSTRPETEVWLYASWESEPPSDNHDEKTFDRAEMLLLQSLLATFASLPLPPSIHTELLAEQSDESCDRIGEAGLDHLGLSIYDYSGHGSDPHIMLWGAVHEKTYARIDALGVLSSKWQSCREPNYTFMFLIADLPAIRGLPEGMHWGEVQRKHFALIKSRTQIARQDRTLAVLPSVAVYLKGKEEPIAWAFVGLDGSETTLHVEKEFRGKGLAKAVATKLFSEKMDRFFEDDKARGVTRMAHANVINGNEQSVGVCKSVGGRSDWNVYWLRIDLEKVASAL
;
A
#
# COMPACT_ATOMS: atom_id res chain seq x y z
N MET A 1 -19.30 -21.82 -4.91
CA MET A 1 -17.84 -22.01 -5.07
C MET A 1 -17.60 -23.47 -5.43
N PRO A 2 -17.68 -23.86 -6.71
CA PRO A 2 -17.15 -25.15 -7.14
C PRO A 2 -15.66 -24.98 -7.45
N ASP A 3 -14.87 -25.99 -7.08
CA ASP A 3 -13.41 -26.12 -7.15
C ASP A 3 -12.68 -25.63 -5.89
N GLY A 4 -12.05 -26.60 -5.20
CA GLY A 4 -11.16 -26.34 -4.06
C GLY A 4 -9.94 -25.51 -4.47
N PRO A 5 -9.06 -25.14 -3.52
CA PRO A 5 -7.90 -24.33 -3.84
C PRO A 5 -7.05 -25.03 -4.91
N LEU A 6 -6.68 -24.28 -5.96
CA LEU A 6 -5.74 -24.75 -6.97
C LEU A 6 -4.48 -25.22 -6.25
N LYS A 7 -4.13 -26.49 -6.46
CA LYS A 7 -2.89 -27.06 -5.92
C LYS A 7 -1.77 -26.84 -6.93
N ARG A 8 -0.57 -26.52 -6.44
CA ARG A 8 0.60 -26.28 -7.29
C ARG A 8 1.58 -27.44 -7.26
N ASP A 9 2.14 -27.73 -8.43
CA ASP A 9 3.20 -28.73 -8.60
C ASP A 9 4.61 -28.12 -8.51
N LYS A 10 4.74 -26.80 -8.70
CA LYS A 10 6.01 -26.06 -8.55
C LYS A 10 5.77 -24.66 -7.98
N PRO A 11 6.62 -24.17 -7.06
CA PRO A 11 6.54 -22.79 -6.60
C PRO A 11 7.01 -21.82 -7.70
N TYR A 12 6.44 -20.62 -7.71
CA TYR A 12 6.87 -19.52 -8.58
C TYR A 12 6.66 -18.19 -7.87
N VAL A 13 7.42 -17.18 -8.31
CA VAL A 13 7.29 -15.79 -7.86
C VAL A 13 7.28 -14.89 -9.08
N ILE A 14 6.41 -13.90 -9.07
CA ILE A 14 6.34 -12.86 -10.09
C ILE A 14 6.50 -11.53 -9.36
N ALA A 15 7.32 -10.63 -9.89
CA ALA A 15 7.54 -9.32 -9.31
C ALA A 15 7.57 -8.25 -10.39
N PHE A 16 6.89 -7.14 -10.13
CA PHE A 16 7.12 -5.87 -10.80
C PHE A 16 8.22 -5.12 -10.04
N VAL A 17 9.16 -4.52 -10.79
CA VAL A 17 10.25 -3.74 -10.21
C VAL A 17 10.45 -2.44 -10.99
N ASP A 18 10.45 -1.32 -10.27
CA ASP A 18 10.86 -0.02 -10.80
C ASP A 18 11.74 0.70 -9.76
N ARG A 19 13.06 0.65 -9.96
CA ARG A 19 14.04 1.35 -9.10
C ARG A 19 13.99 2.86 -9.29
N SER A 20 13.26 3.43 -10.24
CA SER A 20 13.23 4.89 -10.44
C SER A 20 12.25 5.60 -9.51
N THR A 21 11.37 4.88 -8.79
CA THR A 21 10.29 5.48 -7.98
C THR A 21 10.68 5.85 -6.55
N ARG A 22 11.93 5.60 -6.11
CA ARG A 22 12.39 5.96 -4.75
C ARG A 22 12.02 7.41 -4.38
N PRO A 23 11.50 7.69 -3.18
CA PRO A 23 11.40 6.79 -2.02
C PRO A 23 10.13 5.94 -1.98
N GLU A 24 9.29 5.98 -3.00
CA GLU A 24 8.03 5.22 -3.03
C GLU A 24 8.27 3.72 -3.25
N THR A 25 7.20 2.92 -3.29
CA THR A 25 7.31 1.48 -3.50
C THR A 25 8.00 1.18 -4.84
N GLU A 26 9.07 0.38 -4.77
CA GLU A 26 9.85 -0.05 -5.92
C GLU A 26 9.46 -1.47 -6.38
N VAL A 27 8.86 -2.27 -5.49
CA VAL A 27 8.50 -3.67 -5.77
C VAL A 27 7.09 -3.99 -5.33
N TRP A 28 6.34 -4.64 -6.22
CA TRP A 28 5.19 -5.47 -5.88
C TRP A 28 5.47 -6.89 -6.34
N LEU A 29 5.14 -7.88 -5.51
CA LEU A 29 5.31 -9.28 -5.86
C LEU A 29 4.10 -10.10 -5.48
N TYR A 30 3.99 -11.24 -6.15
CA TYR A 30 3.10 -12.32 -5.80
C TYR A 30 3.89 -13.62 -5.83
N ALA A 31 3.68 -14.45 -4.82
CA ALA A 31 4.25 -15.78 -4.76
C ALA A 31 3.18 -16.85 -4.65
N SER A 32 3.34 -17.97 -5.35
CA SER A 32 2.28 -18.97 -5.45
C SER A 32 1.85 -19.59 -4.11
N TRP A 33 2.73 -19.61 -3.11
CA TRP A 33 2.41 -20.08 -1.75
C TRP A 33 1.42 -19.19 -0.99
N GLU A 34 1.15 -17.99 -1.50
CA GLU A 34 0.20 -17.06 -0.89
C GLU A 34 -1.23 -17.62 -0.96
N SER A 35 -1.61 -18.21 -2.10
CA SER A 35 -2.97 -18.73 -2.34
C SER A 35 -3.07 -20.22 -2.68
N GLU A 36 -1.99 -20.88 -3.10
CA GLU A 36 -2.02 -22.26 -3.58
C GLU A 36 -1.28 -23.21 -2.62
N PRO A 37 -1.97 -24.14 -1.93
CA PRO A 37 -1.28 -25.17 -1.16
C PRO A 37 -0.52 -26.12 -2.10
N PRO A 38 0.56 -26.78 -1.62
CA PRO A 38 1.24 -27.83 -2.38
C PRO A 38 0.28 -28.98 -2.77
N SER A 39 0.54 -29.65 -3.91
CA SER A 39 -0.19 -30.86 -4.26
C SER A 39 0.15 -32.03 -3.31
N ASP A 40 -0.81 -32.94 -3.08
CA ASP A 40 -0.75 -33.96 -2.01
C ASP A 40 0.43 -34.95 -2.15
N ASN A 41 1.09 -34.97 -3.30
CA ASN A 41 2.15 -35.91 -3.64
C ASN A 41 3.56 -35.38 -3.32
N HIS A 42 3.69 -34.23 -2.67
CA HIS A 42 4.97 -33.58 -2.44
C HIS A 42 5.38 -33.51 -0.97
N ASP A 43 6.69 -33.64 -0.75
CA ASP A 43 7.34 -33.43 0.54
C ASP A 43 7.43 -31.93 0.87
N GLU A 44 6.89 -31.53 2.01
CA GLU A 44 6.80 -30.15 2.49
C GLU A 44 8.18 -29.47 2.54
N LYS A 45 9.21 -30.18 3.01
CA LYS A 45 10.58 -29.65 3.12
C LYS A 45 11.19 -29.33 1.75
N THR A 46 10.85 -30.12 0.73
CA THR A 46 11.32 -29.89 -0.63
C THR A 46 10.71 -28.61 -1.22
N PHE A 47 9.43 -28.35 -0.95
CA PHE A 47 8.77 -27.10 -1.35
C PHE A 47 9.36 -25.89 -0.63
N ASP A 48 9.50 -25.95 0.70
CA ASP A 48 10.08 -24.85 1.48
C ASP A 48 11.47 -24.48 0.96
N ARG A 49 12.32 -25.48 0.67
CA ARG A 49 13.64 -25.24 0.09
C ARG A 49 13.56 -24.55 -1.28
N ALA A 50 12.67 -25.01 -2.16
CA ALA A 50 12.52 -24.43 -3.48
C ALA A 50 12.01 -22.98 -3.43
N GLU A 51 11.09 -22.67 -2.53
CA GLU A 51 10.58 -21.31 -2.31
C GLU A 51 11.65 -20.37 -1.78
N MET A 52 12.46 -20.81 -0.81
CA MET A 52 13.58 -20.03 -0.28
C MET A 52 14.62 -19.75 -1.37
N LEU A 53 14.94 -20.75 -2.21
CA LEU A 53 15.86 -20.57 -3.34
C LEU A 53 15.32 -19.57 -4.38
N LEU A 54 14.00 -19.55 -4.63
CA LEU A 54 13.38 -18.57 -5.52
C LEU A 54 13.51 -17.15 -4.96
N LEU A 55 13.23 -16.95 -3.66
CA LEU A 55 13.39 -15.65 -3.02
C LEU A 55 14.84 -15.18 -3.00
N GLN A 56 15.77 -16.07 -2.68
CA GLN A 56 17.21 -15.80 -2.74
C GLN A 56 17.64 -15.39 -4.16
N SER A 57 17.21 -16.12 -5.18
CA SER A 57 17.53 -15.80 -6.58
C SER A 57 16.92 -14.47 -7.02
N LEU A 58 15.70 -14.16 -6.57
CA LEU A 58 15.03 -12.88 -6.84
C LEU A 58 15.80 -11.72 -6.20
N LEU A 59 16.17 -11.84 -4.93
CA LEU A 59 16.95 -10.84 -4.20
C LEU A 59 18.32 -10.62 -4.85
N ALA A 60 19.02 -11.70 -5.23
CA ALA A 60 20.29 -11.63 -5.97
C ALA A 60 20.13 -10.85 -7.28
N THR A 61 19.04 -11.15 -8.02
CA THR A 61 18.71 -10.46 -9.27
C THR A 61 18.51 -8.97 -9.01
N PHE A 62 17.73 -8.59 -7.98
CA PHE A 62 17.46 -7.19 -7.67
C PHE A 62 18.71 -6.42 -7.21
N ALA A 63 19.58 -7.06 -6.43
CA ALA A 63 20.87 -6.49 -6.04
C ALA A 63 21.78 -6.21 -7.25
N SER A 64 21.61 -6.96 -8.35
CA SER A 64 22.37 -6.76 -9.60
C SER A 64 21.75 -5.75 -10.57
N LEU A 65 20.51 -5.28 -10.33
CA LEU A 65 19.85 -4.33 -11.22
C LEU A 65 20.52 -2.95 -11.16
N PRO A 66 20.53 -2.21 -12.28
CA PRO A 66 21.04 -0.84 -12.30
C PRO A 66 20.20 0.06 -11.38
N LEU A 67 20.84 1.11 -10.89
CA LEU A 67 20.22 2.14 -10.08
C LEU A 67 19.95 3.40 -10.93
N PRO A 68 18.78 3.54 -11.57
CA PRO A 68 18.42 4.77 -12.27
C PRO A 68 18.25 5.93 -11.28
N PRO A 69 18.43 7.18 -11.72
CA PRO A 69 18.01 8.36 -10.96
C PRO A 69 16.54 8.26 -10.57
N SER A 70 16.21 8.82 -9.41
CA SER A 70 14.82 8.86 -8.96
C SER A 70 14.00 9.84 -9.83
N ILE A 71 12.76 9.49 -10.13
CA ILE A 71 11.79 10.39 -10.74
C ILE A 71 11.35 11.54 -9.81
N HIS A 72 11.81 11.50 -8.56
CA HIS A 72 11.61 12.47 -7.47
C HIS A 72 12.94 13.13 -7.04
N THR A 73 13.98 13.12 -7.89
CA THR A 73 15.35 13.59 -7.56
C THR A 73 15.40 15.00 -6.96
N GLU A 74 14.59 15.95 -7.46
CA GLU A 74 14.55 17.33 -6.95
C GLU A 74 14.12 17.39 -5.47
N LEU A 75 13.18 16.53 -5.07
CA LEU A 75 12.65 16.48 -3.70
C LEU A 75 13.56 15.70 -2.74
N LEU A 76 14.27 14.68 -3.23
CA LEU A 76 15.25 13.95 -2.43
C LEU A 76 16.43 14.83 -2.02
N ALA A 77 16.82 15.80 -2.86
CA ALA A 77 17.86 16.78 -2.56
C ALA A 77 17.44 17.79 -1.49
N GLU A 78 16.16 18.17 -1.43
CA GLU A 78 15.59 19.03 -0.38
C GLU A 78 15.41 18.27 0.95
N GLN A 79 15.22 16.95 0.90
CA GLN A 79 15.03 16.10 2.08
C GLN A 79 16.33 15.67 2.78
N SER A 80 17.48 15.73 2.09
CA SER A 80 18.78 15.30 2.63
C SER A 80 19.38 16.24 3.68
N ASP A 81 18.81 17.43 3.90
CA ASP A 81 19.41 18.48 4.74
C ASP A 81 18.89 18.56 6.19
N GLU A 82 17.89 17.75 6.60
CA GLU A 82 17.23 17.96 7.91
C GLU A 82 17.03 16.68 8.75
N SER A 83 17.39 16.81 10.04
CA SER A 83 17.54 15.78 11.08
C SER A 83 16.27 15.00 11.46
N CYS A 84 16.50 13.94 12.23
CA CYS A 84 15.61 12.88 12.70
C CYS A 84 14.38 13.27 13.57
N ASP A 85 14.08 14.56 13.78
CA ASP A 85 13.07 15.01 14.77
C ASP A 85 11.79 15.63 14.16
N ARG A 86 11.49 15.38 12.88
CA ARG A 86 10.29 15.94 12.22
C ARG A 86 9.03 15.12 12.53
N ILE A 87 8.46 15.31 13.72
CA ILE A 87 7.02 15.07 13.94
C ILE A 87 6.29 16.12 13.10
N GLY A 88 5.90 15.77 11.87
CA GLY A 88 5.13 16.66 11.00
C GLY A 88 3.75 16.98 11.60
N GLU A 89 2.96 17.84 10.95
CA GLU A 89 1.59 18.15 11.41
C GLU A 89 0.69 16.91 11.58
N ALA A 90 1.00 15.83 10.84
CA ALA A 90 0.33 14.55 10.96
C ALA A 90 0.61 13.83 12.30
N GLY A 91 1.61 14.26 13.07
CA GLY A 91 1.96 13.72 14.39
C GLY A 91 2.77 12.42 14.32
N LEU A 92 2.45 11.48 15.19
CA LEU A 92 2.84 10.07 15.09
C LEU A 92 1.62 9.26 14.67
N ASP A 93 1.81 8.12 14.00
CA ASP A 93 0.71 7.21 13.70
C ASP A 93 0.29 6.36 14.93
N HIS A 94 -0.58 5.38 14.69
CA HIS A 94 -1.11 4.48 15.72
C HIS A 94 -0.07 3.55 16.34
N LEU A 95 1.09 3.40 15.72
CA LEU A 95 2.23 2.63 16.22
C LEU A 95 3.34 3.53 16.78
N GLY A 96 3.13 4.85 16.81
CA GLY A 96 4.13 5.81 17.25
C GLY A 96 5.18 6.14 16.18
N LEU A 97 4.92 5.81 14.91
CA LEU A 97 5.86 6.03 13.81
C LEU A 97 5.66 7.41 13.19
N SER A 98 6.77 8.03 12.83
CA SER A 98 6.83 9.35 12.18
C SER A 98 7.00 9.24 10.67
N ILE A 99 6.81 10.35 9.96
CA ILE A 99 7.14 10.45 8.53
C ILE A 99 8.59 10.05 8.21
N TYR A 100 9.53 10.29 9.14
CA TYR A 100 10.92 9.89 8.97
C TYR A 100 11.07 8.36 8.98
N ASP A 101 10.34 7.66 9.84
CA ASP A 101 10.32 6.20 9.83
C ASP A 101 9.82 5.65 8.49
N TYR A 102 8.90 6.35 7.82
CA TYR A 102 8.35 5.95 6.53
C TYR A 102 9.22 6.33 5.33
N SER A 103 9.94 7.44 5.38
CA SER A 103 10.62 8.04 4.22
C SER A 103 12.14 8.04 4.28
N GLY A 104 12.73 7.76 5.44
CA GLY A 104 14.16 7.92 5.67
C GLY A 104 15.06 7.04 4.80
N HIS A 105 14.52 6.01 4.15
CA HIS A 105 15.25 5.19 3.18
C HIS A 105 15.45 5.85 1.82
N GLY A 106 14.76 6.97 1.54
CA GLY A 106 14.75 7.59 0.22
C GLY A 106 16.11 8.00 -0.32
N SER A 107 17.03 8.38 0.58
CA SER A 107 18.40 8.76 0.24
C SER A 107 19.38 7.59 0.21
N ASP A 108 18.97 6.40 0.66
CA ASP A 108 19.84 5.23 0.73
C ASP A 108 19.64 4.33 -0.51
N PRO A 109 20.59 4.32 -1.47
CA PRO A 109 20.47 3.57 -2.71
C PRO A 109 20.50 2.04 -2.52
N HIS A 110 20.95 1.58 -1.34
CA HIS A 110 21.05 0.17 -1.01
C HIS A 110 19.76 -0.39 -0.40
N ILE A 111 18.82 0.48 -0.06
CA ILE A 111 17.53 0.09 0.50
C ILE A 111 16.48 0.09 -0.61
N MET A 112 15.72 -1.00 -0.66
CA MET A 112 14.63 -1.17 -1.61
C MET A 112 13.30 -1.32 -0.88
N LEU A 113 12.31 -0.51 -1.23
CA LEU A 113 10.98 -0.58 -0.60
C LEU A 113 10.05 -1.54 -1.36
N TRP A 114 9.68 -2.64 -0.70
CA TRP A 114 8.73 -3.63 -1.22
C TRP A 114 7.37 -3.39 -0.56
N GLY A 115 6.33 -3.20 -1.37
CA GLY A 115 4.99 -2.85 -0.88
C GLY A 115 4.04 -4.03 -0.87
N ALA A 116 3.11 -4.01 0.08
CA ALA A 116 2.01 -4.97 0.21
C ALA A 116 2.46 -6.46 0.19
N VAL A 117 3.61 -6.77 0.80
CA VAL A 117 4.15 -8.14 0.83
C VAL A 117 3.30 -9.01 1.76
N HIS A 118 2.72 -10.10 1.23
CA HIS A 118 1.88 -11.03 1.97
C HIS A 118 2.61 -11.66 3.18
N GLU A 119 1.90 -11.89 4.30
CA GLU A 119 2.46 -12.41 5.56
C GLU A 119 3.27 -13.70 5.42
N LYS A 120 2.82 -14.65 4.57
CA LYS A 120 3.54 -15.88 4.26
C LYS A 120 4.89 -15.64 3.55
N THR A 121 4.96 -14.62 2.71
CA THR A 121 6.17 -14.23 1.98
C THR A 121 7.09 -13.40 2.85
N TYR A 122 6.53 -12.50 3.67
CA TYR A 122 7.25 -11.78 4.71
C TYR A 122 8.03 -12.73 5.64
N ALA A 123 7.37 -13.76 6.18
CA ALA A 123 8.02 -14.70 7.10
C ALA A 123 9.29 -15.36 6.51
N ARG A 124 9.25 -15.66 5.21
CA ARG A 124 10.40 -16.22 4.48
C ARG A 124 11.50 -15.18 4.25
N ILE A 125 11.14 -13.94 3.92
CA ILE A 125 12.10 -12.84 3.73
C ILE A 125 12.78 -12.46 5.06
N ASP A 126 12.03 -12.39 6.17
CA ASP A 126 12.60 -12.10 7.49
C ASP A 126 13.59 -13.18 7.91
N ALA A 127 13.30 -14.46 7.62
CA ALA A 127 14.22 -15.58 7.86
C ALA A 127 15.53 -15.50 7.07
N LEU A 128 15.57 -14.75 5.96
CA LEU A 128 16.82 -14.49 5.21
C LEU A 128 17.69 -13.40 5.85
N GLY A 129 17.20 -12.66 6.84
CA GLY A 129 17.97 -11.63 7.54
C GLY A 129 18.29 -10.38 6.71
N VAL A 130 17.60 -10.20 5.59
CA VAL A 130 17.86 -9.10 4.63
C VAL A 130 17.08 -7.82 4.93
N LEU A 131 16.24 -7.80 5.97
CA LEU A 131 15.51 -6.59 6.34
C LEU A 131 16.45 -5.55 6.97
N SER A 132 16.25 -4.29 6.60
CA SER A 132 16.92 -3.17 7.24
C SER A 132 16.46 -3.04 8.70
N SER A 133 17.42 -2.72 9.57
CA SER A 133 17.19 -2.36 10.97
C SER A 133 17.36 -0.86 11.23
N LYS A 134 17.57 -0.06 10.17
CA LYS A 134 17.81 1.39 10.29
C LYS A 134 16.53 2.18 10.65
N TRP A 135 15.34 1.64 10.37
CA TRP A 135 14.05 2.28 10.64
C TRP A 135 13.09 1.34 11.36
N GLN A 136 12.21 1.90 12.17
CA GLN A 136 11.25 1.14 12.97
C GLN A 136 10.15 0.52 12.09
N SER A 137 9.72 1.20 11.02
CA SER A 137 8.54 0.84 10.22
C SER A 137 8.75 -0.33 9.22
N CYS A 138 9.42 -1.41 9.63
CA CYS A 138 9.80 -2.52 8.72
C CYS A 138 8.97 -3.81 8.93
N ARG A 139 8.42 -4.01 10.13
CA ARG A 139 7.82 -5.29 10.54
C ARG A 139 6.35 -5.17 10.95
N GLU A 140 5.76 -4.01 10.69
CA GLU A 140 4.41 -3.74 11.15
C GLU A 140 3.36 -4.24 10.16
N PRO A 141 2.44 -5.12 10.60
CA PRO A 141 1.41 -5.68 9.74
C PRO A 141 0.32 -4.66 9.41
N ASN A 142 -0.22 -4.78 8.21
CA ASN A 142 -1.41 -4.09 7.76
C ASN A 142 -2.49 -5.11 7.38
N TYR A 143 -3.69 -4.97 7.91
CA TYR A 143 -4.87 -5.68 7.42
C TYR A 143 -5.08 -5.37 5.94
N THR A 144 -5.32 -6.40 5.12
CA THR A 144 -5.77 -6.23 3.73
C THR A 144 -7.29 -6.36 3.67
N PHE A 145 -7.99 -5.24 3.68
CA PHE A 145 -9.44 -5.24 3.49
C PHE A 145 -9.80 -5.33 2.02
N MET A 146 -10.65 -6.30 1.68
CA MET A 146 -11.20 -6.53 0.36
C MET A 146 -12.69 -6.15 0.32
N PHE A 147 -13.11 -5.51 -0.78
CA PHE A 147 -14.47 -5.02 -0.97
C PHE A 147 -15.01 -5.52 -2.31
N LEU A 148 -16.14 -6.23 -2.27
CA LEU A 148 -16.87 -6.59 -3.48
C LEU A 148 -17.59 -5.35 -4.01
N ILE A 149 -17.30 -4.94 -5.25
CA ILE A 149 -17.89 -3.73 -5.83
C ILE A 149 -19.42 -3.83 -5.92
N ALA A 150 -19.93 -5.04 -6.22
CA ALA A 150 -21.36 -5.30 -6.29
C ALA A 150 -22.09 -5.18 -4.94
N ASP A 151 -21.36 -5.31 -3.83
CA ASP A 151 -21.92 -5.29 -2.47
C ASP A 151 -21.67 -3.96 -1.75
N LEU A 152 -21.11 -2.96 -2.45
CA LEU A 152 -20.88 -1.66 -1.85
C LEU A 152 -22.21 -1.03 -1.40
N PRO A 153 -22.23 -0.34 -0.24
CA PRO A 153 -23.41 0.37 0.20
C PRO A 153 -23.76 1.48 -0.79
N ALA A 154 -25.04 1.86 -0.86
CA ALA A 154 -25.43 3.04 -1.64
C ALA A 154 -24.67 4.29 -1.16
N ILE A 155 -24.18 5.08 -2.12
CA ILE A 155 -23.54 6.36 -1.83
C ILE A 155 -24.59 7.27 -1.18
N ARG A 156 -24.37 7.63 0.09
CA ARG A 156 -25.25 8.56 0.80
C ARG A 156 -25.04 9.97 0.27
N GLY A 157 -26.13 10.74 0.22
CA GLY A 157 -26.06 12.19 -0.01
C GLY A 157 -25.19 12.86 1.06
N LEU A 158 -24.47 13.91 0.66
CA LEU A 158 -23.70 14.72 1.59
C LEU A 158 -24.63 15.62 2.42
N PRO A 159 -24.25 15.96 3.67
CA PRO A 159 -24.94 16.97 4.47
C PRO A 159 -25.06 18.32 3.74
N GLU A 160 -26.03 19.14 4.16
CA GLU A 160 -26.24 20.47 3.59
C GLU A 160 -24.96 21.33 3.63
N GLY A 161 -24.72 22.07 2.54
CA GLY A 161 -23.55 22.91 2.38
C GLY A 161 -22.28 22.17 1.95
N MET A 162 -22.29 20.82 1.89
CA MET A 162 -21.17 20.03 1.39
C MET A 162 -21.38 19.61 -0.07
N HIS A 163 -20.29 19.50 -0.83
CA HIS A 163 -20.33 19.02 -2.21
C HIS A 163 -19.14 18.14 -2.55
N TRP A 164 -19.33 17.25 -3.51
CA TRP A 164 -18.28 16.39 -4.05
C TRP A 164 -17.35 17.18 -4.97
N GLY A 165 -16.10 16.75 -5.03
CA GLY A 165 -15.14 17.19 -6.02
C GLY A 165 -13.96 16.22 -6.11
N GLU A 166 -12.89 16.67 -6.74
CA GLU A 166 -11.61 15.96 -6.80
C GLU A 166 -10.55 16.80 -6.09
N VAL A 167 -9.47 16.14 -5.66
CA VAL A 167 -8.30 16.86 -5.17
C VAL A 167 -7.62 17.57 -6.34
N GLN A 168 -7.21 18.83 -6.12
CA GLN A 168 -6.45 19.62 -7.07
C GLN A 168 -5.00 19.78 -6.59
N ARG A 169 -4.07 20.07 -7.51
CA ARG A 169 -2.64 20.24 -7.19
C ARG A 169 -2.39 21.26 -6.07
N LYS A 170 -3.16 22.34 -6.03
CA LYS A 170 -3.06 23.37 -4.98
C LYS A 170 -3.34 22.83 -3.56
N HIS A 171 -3.99 21.66 -3.42
CA HIS A 171 -4.29 21.03 -2.14
C HIS A 171 -3.23 20.00 -1.69
N PHE A 172 -2.20 19.72 -2.49
CA PHE A 172 -1.22 18.66 -2.15
C PHE A 172 -0.42 18.96 -0.88
N ALA A 173 -0.10 20.22 -0.62
CA ALA A 173 0.54 20.62 0.64
C ALA A 173 -0.30 20.21 1.86
N LEU A 174 -1.60 20.53 1.85
CA LEU A 174 -2.55 20.12 2.89
C LEU A 174 -2.58 18.60 3.03
N ILE A 175 -2.71 17.86 1.93
CA ILE A 175 -2.83 16.40 1.97
C ILE A 175 -1.59 15.74 2.57
N LYS A 176 -0.40 16.17 2.15
CA LYS A 176 0.87 15.68 2.69
C LYS A 176 1.02 16.02 4.17
N SER A 177 0.53 17.16 4.62
CA SER A 177 0.55 17.55 6.04
C SER A 177 -0.35 16.68 6.94
N ARG A 178 -1.20 15.82 6.38
CA ARG A 178 -2.19 15.00 7.11
C ARG A 178 -1.88 13.50 7.08
N THR A 179 -0.70 13.10 6.62
CA THR A 179 -0.28 11.69 6.54
C THR A 179 1.20 11.52 6.92
N GLN A 180 1.54 10.38 7.50
CA GLN A 180 2.94 9.97 7.71
C GLN A 180 3.58 9.38 6.45
N ILE A 181 2.76 9.01 5.47
CA ILE A 181 3.27 8.40 4.24
C ILE A 181 3.68 9.55 3.31
N ALA A 182 4.99 9.70 3.08
CA ALA A 182 5.56 10.77 2.25
C ALA A 182 5.20 10.62 0.76
N ARG A 183 3.95 10.94 0.41
CA ARG A 183 3.46 10.95 -0.97
C ARG A 183 4.08 12.11 -1.75
N GLN A 184 4.43 11.84 -3.00
CA GLN A 184 5.04 12.83 -3.89
C GLN A 184 3.97 13.53 -4.73
N ASP A 185 4.15 14.83 -5.01
CA ASP A 185 3.20 15.62 -5.81
C ASP A 185 2.97 15.02 -7.20
N ARG A 186 4.04 14.49 -7.80
CA ARG A 186 3.97 13.78 -9.09
C ARG A 186 3.01 12.59 -9.01
N THR A 187 3.07 11.83 -7.92
CA THR A 187 2.21 10.67 -7.70
C THR A 187 0.78 11.11 -7.45
N LEU A 188 0.55 12.04 -6.50
CA LEU A 188 -0.79 12.59 -6.22
C LEU A 188 -1.48 13.17 -7.47
N ALA A 189 -0.72 13.73 -8.41
CA ALA A 189 -1.25 14.28 -9.66
C ALA A 189 -1.86 13.25 -10.62
N VAL A 190 -1.48 11.97 -10.53
CA VAL A 190 -1.95 10.91 -11.45
C VAL A 190 -2.94 9.95 -10.79
N LEU A 191 -3.11 10.05 -9.47
CA LEU A 191 -4.04 9.21 -8.72
C LEU A 191 -5.48 9.75 -8.83
N PRO A 192 -6.45 8.90 -9.19
CA PRO A 192 -7.86 9.22 -9.10
C PRO A 192 -8.20 9.57 -7.66
N SER A 193 -9.01 10.60 -7.46
CA SER A 193 -9.39 11.06 -6.12
C SER A 193 -10.87 11.37 -6.02
N VAL A 194 -11.35 11.32 -4.79
CA VAL A 194 -12.65 11.86 -4.39
C VAL A 194 -12.39 12.79 -3.21
N ALA A 195 -13.02 13.95 -3.22
CA ALA A 195 -12.96 14.92 -2.14
C ALA A 195 -14.34 15.46 -1.80
N VAL A 196 -14.50 15.94 -0.56
CA VAL A 196 -15.66 16.67 -0.07
C VAL A 196 -15.21 18.08 0.30
N TYR A 197 -15.97 19.07 -0.16
CA TYR A 197 -15.74 20.48 0.12
C TYR A 197 -16.93 21.09 0.85
N LEU A 198 -16.68 22.10 1.67
CA LEU A 198 -17.72 22.94 2.27
C LEU A 198 -17.94 24.18 1.40
N LYS A 199 -19.19 24.58 1.19
CA LYS A 199 -19.54 25.79 0.43
C LYS A 199 -18.81 27.00 1.00
N GLY A 200 -18.07 27.71 0.14
CA GLY A 200 -17.27 28.88 0.51
C GLY A 200 -15.89 28.56 1.10
N LYS A 201 -15.52 27.28 1.29
CA LYS A 201 -14.16 26.87 1.65
C LYS A 201 -13.45 26.34 0.41
N GLU A 202 -12.22 26.79 0.18
CA GLU A 202 -11.41 26.33 -0.96
C GLU A 202 -10.81 24.95 -0.72
N GLU A 203 -10.40 24.66 0.52
CA GLU A 203 -9.77 23.40 0.89
C GLU A 203 -10.78 22.26 1.09
N PRO A 204 -10.43 21.02 0.71
CA PRO A 204 -11.26 19.86 1.01
C PRO A 204 -11.28 19.56 2.51
N ILE A 205 -12.40 19.02 2.99
CA ILE A 205 -12.61 18.61 4.40
C ILE A 205 -12.57 17.09 4.58
N ALA A 206 -12.64 16.33 3.48
CA ALA A 206 -12.41 14.89 3.44
C ALA A 206 -11.95 14.49 2.04
N TRP A 207 -11.10 13.46 1.94
CA TRP A 207 -10.60 12.97 0.65
C TRP A 207 -10.08 11.54 0.76
N ALA A 208 -9.93 10.89 -0.40
CA ALA A 208 -9.18 9.65 -0.59
C ALA A 208 -8.71 9.55 -2.04
N PHE A 209 -7.73 8.66 -2.27
CA PHE A 209 -7.17 8.36 -3.58
C PHE A 209 -7.20 6.86 -3.85
N VAL A 210 -7.21 6.49 -5.13
CA VAL A 210 -6.82 5.14 -5.53
C VAL A 210 -5.31 5.13 -5.82
N GLY A 211 -4.55 4.33 -5.08
CA GLY A 211 -3.11 4.13 -5.22
C GLY A 211 -2.72 3.49 -6.55
N LEU A 212 -1.41 3.47 -6.85
CA LEU A 212 -0.88 2.84 -8.06
C LEU A 212 -1.13 1.33 -8.11
N ASP A 213 -1.20 0.70 -6.95
CA ASP A 213 -1.53 -0.72 -6.75
C ASP A 213 -3.06 -1.00 -6.77
N GLY A 214 -3.89 0.03 -6.95
CA GLY A 214 -5.35 -0.09 -6.89
C GLY A 214 -5.93 -0.07 -5.47
N SER A 215 -5.11 0.17 -4.44
CA SER A 215 -5.59 0.29 -3.06
C SER A 215 -6.26 1.65 -2.79
N GLU A 216 -7.18 1.73 -1.83
CA GLU A 216 -7.49 3.02 -1.20
C GLU A 216 -6.25 3.55 -0.47
N THR A 217 -5.92 4.81 -0.71
CA THR A 217 -4.84 5.47 0.00
C THR A 217 -5.18 6.89 0.42
N THR A 218 -4.53 7.34 1.49
CA THR A 218 -4.64 8.73 1.99
C THR A 218 -6.09 9.15 2.30
N LEU A 219 -6.91 8.22 2.80
CA LEU A 219 -8.24 8.55 3.33
C LEU A 219 -8.10 9.45 4.55
N HIS A 220 -8.76 10.60 4.52
CA HIS A 220 -8.76 11.55 5.63
C HIS A 220 -10.10 12.26 5.77
N VAL A 221 -10.44 12.61 7.01
CA VAL A 221 -11.51 13.54 7.35
C VAL A 221 -10.99 14.49 8.42
N GLU A 222 -11.11 15.80 8.14
CA GLU A 222 -10.72 16.85 9.07
C GLU A 222 -11.47 16.70 10.41
N LYS A 223 -10.78 16.99 11.52
CA LYS A 223 -11.18 16.58 12.88
C LYS A 223 -12.60 17.04 13.24
N GLU A 224 -12.94 18.28 12.89
CA GLU A 224 -14.24 18.92 13.15
C GLU A 224 -15.39 18.37 12.29
N PHE A 225 -15.09 17.53 11.29
CA PHE A 225 -16.07 16.88 10.41
C PHE A 225 -16.17 15.36 10.63
N ARG A 226 -15.40 14.79 11.57
CA ARG A 226 -15.47 13.36 11.93
C ARG A 226 -16.79 12.98 12.59
N GLY A 227 -17.11 11.69 12.59
CA GLY A 227 -18.36 11.16 13.16
C GLY A 227 -19.61 11.40 12.30
N LYS A 228 -19.49 12.09 11.16
CA LYS A 228 -20.60 12.41 10.23
C LYS A 228 -20.75 11.41 9.07
N GLY A 229 -20.01 10.30 9.11
CA GLY A 229 -20.03 9.27 8.05
C GLY A 229 -19.28 9.63 6.77
N LEU A 230 -18.53 10.74 6.74
CA LEU A 230 -17.82 11.20 5.53
C LEU A 230 -16.76 10.20 5.03
N ALA A 231 -16.00 9.58 5.93
CA ALA A 231 -14.98 8.59 5.56
C ALA A 231 -15.60 7.44 4.76
N LYS A 232 -16.69 6.86 5.27
CA LYS A 232 -17.45 5.82 4.58
C LYS A 232 -17.98 6.30 3.23
N ALA A 233 -18.54 7.51 3.16
CA ALA A 233 -19.11 8.05 1.93
C ALA A 233 -18.03 8.27 0.85
N VAL A 234 -16.87 8.82 1.23
CA VAL A 234 -15.70 9.03 0.36
C VAL A 234 -15.18 7.69 -0.15
N ALA A 235 -14.91 6.73 0.73
CA ALA A 235 -14.42 5.40 0.36
C ALA A 235 -15.37 4.68 -0.62
N THR A 236 -16.67 4.68 -0.31
CA THR A 236 -17.71 4.06 -1.15
C THR A 236 -17.75 4.70 -2.53
N LYS A 237 -17.73 6.04 -2.61
CA LYS A 237 -17.75 6.77 -3.89
C LYS A 237 -16.47 6.54 -4.68
N LEU A 238 -15.31 6.53 -4.02
CA LEU A 238 -14.02 6.25 -4.64
C LEU A 238 -14.04 4.87 -5.30
N PHE A 239 -14.43 3.83 -4.56
CA PHE A 239 -14.49 2.47 -5.11
C PHE A 239 -15.51 2.33 -6.24
N SER A 240 -16.64 3.00 -6.14
CA SER A 240 -17.71 2.92 -7.14
C SER A 240 -17.36 3.62 -8.46
N GLU A 241 -16.61 4.72 -8.41
CA GLU A 241 -16.44 5.62 -9.58
C GLU A 241 -15.01 5.71 -10.11
N LYS A 242 -13.99 5.33 -9.33
CA LYS A 242 -12.59 5.58 -9.66
C LYS A 242 -11.76 4.32 -9.90
N MET A 243 -12.36 3.14 -9.82
CA MET A 243 -11.67 1.86 -9.93
C MET A 243 -11.63 1.27 -11.34
N ASP A 244 -12.44 1.77 -12.29
CA ASP A 244 -12.62 1.14 -13.60
C ASP A 244 -11.29 0.87 -14.34
N ARG A 245 -10.32 1.79 -14.25
CA ARG A 245 -9.00 1.63 -14.90
C ARG A 245 -8.13 0.49 -14.33
N PHE A 246 -8.50 -0.06 -13.18
CA PHE A 246 -7.77 -1.13 -12.49
C PHE A 246 -8.45 -2.49 -12.63
N PHE A 247 -9.63 -2.54 -13.23
CA PHE A 247 -10.33 -3.80 -13.47
C PHE A 247 -9.98 -4.35 -14.84
N GLU A 248 -9.91 -5.69 -14.92
CA GLU A 248 -9.87 -6.34 -16.22
C GLU A 248 -11.20 -6.11 -16.97
N ASP A 249 -11.11 -5.77 -18.24
CA ASP A 249 -12.27 -5.51 -19.12
C ASP A 249 -13.01 -6.79 -19.53
N ASP A 250 -12.52 -7.97 -19.14
CA ASP A 250 -13.04 -9.24 -19.59
C ASP A 250 -14.25 -9.70 -18.76
N LYS A 251 -15.42 -9.11 -19.05
CA LYS A 251 -16.72 -9.57 -18.55
C LYS A 251 -17.00 -11.05 -18.91
N ALA A 252 -16.37 -11.59 -19.96
CA ALA A 252 -16.62 -12.97 -20.40
C ALA A 252 -15.93 -14.01 -19.50
N ARG A 253 -14.87 -13.62 -18.76
CA ARG A 253 -14.23 -14.48 -17.74
C ARG A 253 -14.95 -14.48 -16.39
N GLY A 254 -15.98 -13.63 -16.21
CA GLY A 254 -16.72 -13.57 -14.95
C GLY A 254 -15.87 -13.14 -13.74
N VAL A 255 -14.79 -12.39 -13.96
CA VAL A 255 -13.89 -11.95 -12.88
C VAL A 255 -14.65 -10.99 -11.96
N THR A 256 -14.70 -11.34 -10.68
CA THR A 256 -15.32 -10.52 -9.65
C THR A 256 -14.53 -9.22 -9.48
N ARG A 257 -15.20 -8.08 -9.65
CA ARG A 257 -14.58 -6.76 -9.41
C ARG A 257 -14.45 -6.51 -7.91
N MET A 258 -13.22 -6.27 -7.46
CA MET A 258 -12.91 -6.05 -6.06
C MET A 258 -12.01 -4.82 -5.89
N ALA A 259 -12.31 -3.99 -4.89
CA ALA A 259 -11.37 -3.00 -4.40
C ALA A 259 -10.68 -3.50 -3.14
N HIS A 260 -9.60 -2.83 -2.74
CA HIS A 260 -8.93 -3.15 -1.48
C HIS A 260 -8.37 -1.91 -0.79
N ALA A 261 -8.06 -2.05 0.50
CA ALA A 261 -7.41 -1.03 1.32
C ALA A 261 -6.49 -1.72 2.33
N ASN A 262 -5.34 -1.11 2.60
CA ASN A 262 -4.39 -1.60 3.59
C ASN A 262 -4.45 -0.71 4.84
N VAL A 263 -4.72 -1.33 5.99
CA VAL A 263 -4.91 -0.61 7.26
C VAL A 263 -3.91 -1.12 8.27
N ILE A 264 -3.02 -0.25 8.73
CA ILE A 264 -2.04 -0.58 9.78
C ILE A 264 -2.74 -1.14 11.01
N ASN A 265 -2.19 -2.23 11.56
CA ASN A 265 -2.76 -2.87 12.74
C ASN A 265 -2.72 -1.88 13.92
N GLY A 266 -3.80 -1.82 14.69
CA GLY A 266 -4.02 -0.81 15.74
C GLY A 266 -4.81 0.43 15.30
N ASN A 267 -5.03 0.65 14.00
CA ASN A 267 -5.90 1.72 13.50
C ASN A 267 -7.39 1.31 13.52
N GLU A 268 -7.96 1.25 14.72
CA GLU A 268 -9.36 0.79 14.91
C GLU A 268 -10.39 1.68 14.21
N GLN A 269 -10.07 2.96 13.99
CA GLN A 269 -10.96 3.88 13.26
C GLN A 269 -11.09 3.47 11.80
N SER A 270 -9.97 3.20 11.13
CA SER A 270 -9.96 2.77 9.73
C SER A 270 -10.50 1.35 9.57
N VAL A 271 -10.22 0.46 10.53
CA VAL A 271 -10.86 -0.87 10.60
C VAL A 271 -12.39 -0.74 10.66
N GLY A 272 -12.90 0.15 11.52
CA GLY A 272 -14.33 0.44 11.62
C GLY A 272 -14.93 0.97 10.32
N VAL A 273 -14.22 1.88 9.63
CA VAL A 273 -14.63 2.39 8.31
C VAL A 273 -14.68 1.26 7.30
N CYS A 274 -13.62 0.47 7.15
CA CYS A 274 -13.55 -0.64 6.20
C CYS A 274 -14.68 -1.64 6.41
N LYS A 275 -14.90 -2.09 7.65
CA LYS A 275 -16.03 -2.98 7.99
C LYS A 275 -17.38 -2.34 7.65
N SER A 276 -17.54 -1.04 7.90
CA SER A 276 -18.79 -0.33 7.61
C SER A 276 -19.08 -0.16 6.11
N VAL A 277 -18.04 -0.16 5.26
CA VAL A 277 -18.15 -0.16 3.79
C VAL A 277 -18.43 -1.57 3.25
N GLY A 278 -18.37 -2.60 4.10
CA GLY A 278 -18.59 -4.01 3.72
C GLY A 278 -17.28 -4.80 3.53
N GLY A 279 -16.14 -4.20 3.87
CA GLY A 279 -14.83 -4.83 3.71
C GLY A 279 -14.61 -6.00 4.67
N ARG A 280 -13.85 -6.99 4.21
CA ARG A 280 -13.37 -8.13 5.00
C ARG A 280 -11.86 -8.27 4.83
N SER A 281 -11.16 -8.68 5.88
CA SER A 281 -9.72 -8.90 5.84
C SER A 281 -9.44 -10.35 6.18
N ASP A 282 -8.71 -11.03 5.29
CA ASP A 282 -8.36 -12.46 5.42
C ASP A 282 -6.85 -12.69 5.64
N TRP A 283 -6.00 -11.69 5.37
CA TRP A 283 -4.55 -11.76 5.58
C TRP A 283 -3.96 -10.39 5.94
N ASN A 284 -2.69 -10.40 6.37
CA ASN A 284 -1.88 -9.19 6.55
C ASN A 284 -0.85 -9.03 5.43
N VAL A 285 -0.49 -7.78 5.18
CA VAL A 285 0.62 -7.39 4.30
C VAL A 285 1.59 -6.45 5.01
N TYR A 286 2.79 -6.34 4.47
CA TYR A 286 3.90 -5.59 5.04
C TYR A 286 4.57 -4.69 4.00
N TRP A 287 5.11 -3.56 4.46
CA TRP A 287 6.03 -2.72 3.68
C TRP A 287 7.45 -2.96 4.18
N LEU A 288 8.25 -3.65 3.36
CA LEU A 288 9.57 -4.13 3.73
C LEU A 288 10.64 -3.23 3.16
N ARG A 289 11.60 -2.84 4.00
CA ARG A 289 12.84 -2.20 3.55
C ARG A 289 13.92 -3.26 3.45
N ILE A 290 14.15 -3.75 2.24
CA ILE A 290 15.17 -4.75 1.95
C ILE A 290 16.52 -4.04 1.86
N ASP A 291 17.50 -4.54 2.60
CA ASP A 291 18.88 -4.12 2.55
C ASP A 291 19.65 -4.99 1.54
N LEU A 292 19.94 -4.41 0.38
CA LEU A 292 20.59 -5.12 -0.72
C LEU A 292 22.06 -5.46 -0.41
N GLU A 293 22.70 -4.79 0.54
CA GLU A 293 24.07 -5.17 0.97
C GLU A 293 24.05 -6.46 1.78
N LYS A 294 23.00 -6.69 2.57
CA LYS A 294 22.81 -7.94 3.32
C LYS A 294 22.51 -9.12 2.40
N VAL A 295 21.93 -8.88 1.22
CA VAL A 295 21.65 -9.94 0.23
C VAL A 295 22.93 -10.67 -0.16
N ALA A 296 24.03 -9.95 -0.42
CA ALA A 296 25.31 -10.56 -0.79
C ALA A 296 25.90 -11.45 0.33
N SER A 297 25.53 -11.21 1.59
CA SER A 297 25.98 -12.00 2.75
C SER A 297 25.03 -13.15 3.09
N ALA A 298 23.81 -13.15 2.55
CA ALA A 298 22.74 -14.12 2.82
C ALA A 298 22.60 -15.20 1.73
N LEU A 299 23.38 -15.08 0.64
CA LEU A 299 23.49 -16.02 -0.47
C LEU A 299 24.79 -16.82 -0.35
#